data_AF-A0A8H4Y730-F1
#
_entry.id   AF-A0A8H4Y730-F1
#
_cell.length_a   1.000
_cell.length_b   1.000
_cell.length_c   1.000
_cell.angle_alpha   90.00
_cell.angle_beta   90.00
_cell.angle_gamma   90.00
#
_symmetry.space_group_name_H-M   'P 1'
#
loop_
_entity.id
_entity.type
_entity.pdbx_description
1 polymer ?
#
loop_
_entity_poly.entity_id
_entity_poly.type
_entity_poly.pdbx_seq_one_letter_code
_entity_poly.pdbx_strand_id
1 'polypeptide(L)'
;MKGSPSMDAVICRDPPTGPAPKNGKNRGTRPSKVRLIQVDFAVVDERSPIGWVFGSYMYDCEVDDEEAWNRLSLVGLQWGNDSWLTQALHNSDPDLKPRESWINPKAEKWRASVAGSRPSWGWNGRMNGPADNFISACASCHSTATRDPVYIGTSKTLVANAPPLKTRGGKTQPTDGNWDAVMVYFRNVPRGVPFDQGLDPSDLTRYDPSDPKLASRTKSADYSLQLQAGWASFHLWKKNNRSWAERLLCASKYAVGSDAELDPADVSQRDTLRQQSQAGNQKKN
;
A
#
# COMPACT_ATOMS: atom_id res chain seq x y z
N MET A 1 -14.36 -4.17 16.59
CA MET A 1 -13.25 -5.12 16.92
C MET A 1 -13.67 -6.31 17.79
N LYS A 2 -14.77 -6.24 18.56
CA LYS A 2 -15.29 -7.42 19.30
C LYS A 2 -15.53 -8.58 18.32
N GLY A 3 -15.13 -9.80 18.71
CA GLY A 3 -15.28 -11.02 17.91
C GLY A 3 -14.20 -11.24 16.83
N SER A 4 -13.39 -10.24 16.50
CA SER A 4 -12.40 -10.35 15.41
C SER A 4 -11.34 -11.42 15.72
N PRO A 5 -10.99 -12.30 14.75
CA PRO A 5 -9.91 -13.26 14.91
C PRO A 5 -8.63 -12.58 15.37
N SER A 6 -7.93 -13.20 16.32
CA SER A 6 -6.68 -12.70 16.84
C SER A 6 -5.53 -13.63 16.52
N MET A 7 -4.37 -13.06 16.24
CA MET A 7 -3.12 -13.80 16.08
C MET A 7 -2.01 -13.09 16.86
N ASP A 8 -0.99 -13.85 17.24
CA ASP A 8 0.18 -13.30 17.91
C ASP A 8 1.22 -12.92 16.85
N ALA A 9 1.66 -11.66 16.88
CA ALA A 9 2.66 -11.12 15.95
C ALA A 9 3.68 -10.26 16.68
N VAL A 10 4.94 -10.32 16.24
CA VAL A 10 5.97 -9.39 16.73
C VAL A 10 5.79 -8.06 16.00
N ILE A 11 5.23 -7.08 16.70
CA ILE A 11 4.99 -5.73 16.17
C ILE A 11 6.13 -4.78 16.59
N CYS A 12 6.16 -3.58 16.01
CA CYS A 12 7.04 -2.53 16.49
C CYS A 12 6.62 -2.11 17.90
N ARG A 13 7.58 -1.75 18.76
CA ARG A 13 7.28 -1.24 20.09
C ARG A 13 6.51 0.06 19.93
N ASP A 14 5.32 0.11 20.52
CA ASP A 14 4.65 1.37 20.74
C ASP A 14 5.52 2.20 21.71
N PRO A 15 5.83 3.45 21.38
CA PRO A 15 6.56 4.31 22.29
C PRO A 15 5.63 4.62 23.49
N PRO A 16 6.16 4.65 24.74
CA PRO A 16 5.36 4.92 25.93
C PRO A 16 4.60 6.25 25.86
N THR A 17 5.18 7.22 25.15
CA THR A 17 4.59 8.52 24.84
C THR A 17 5.05 8.95 23.43
N GLY A 18 4.17 9.62 22.69
CA GLY A 18 4.48 10.17 21.36
C GLY A 18 4.02 9.30 20.18
N PRO A 19 4.24 9.77 18.94
CA PRO A 19 3.81 9.06 17.74
C PRO A 19 4.64 7.79 17.55
N ALA A 20 4.01 6.73 17.04
CA ALA A 20 4.69 5.48 16.68
C ALA A 20 5.97 5.77 15.86
N PRO A 21 7.07 5.03 16.10
CA PRO A 21 8.32 5.26 15.39
C PRO A 21 8.10 5.21 13.88
N LYS A 22 8.64 6.19 13.17
CA LYS A 22 8.49 6.35 11.70
C LYS A 22 9.11 5.20 10.90
N ASN A 23 9.87 4.32 11.56
CA ASN A 23 10.46 3.15 10.94
C ASN A 23 10.21 1.91 11.82
N GLY A 24 10.04 0.76 11.17
CA GLY A 24 9.77 -0.50 11.85
C GLY A 24 10.99 -1.11 12.56
N LYS A 25 12.03 -0.32 12.82
CA LYS A 25 13.33 -0.77 13.35
C LYS A 25 13.24 -1.24 14.80
N ASN A 26 12.44 -0.56 15.62
CA ASN A 26 12.29 -0.91 17.03
C ASN A 26 11.22 -2.00 17.20
N ARG A 27 11.56 -3.26 16.95
CA ARG A 27 10.65 -4.41 17.12
C ARG A 27 10.48 -4.75 18.60
N GLY A 28 9.27 -5.19 18.97
CA GLY A 28 9.04 -5.82 20.25
C GLY A 28 9.87 -7.10 20.37
N THR A 29 10.29 -7.45 21.58
CA THR A 29 10.99 -8.72 21.85
C THR A 29 10.03 -9.84 22.23
N ARG A 30 8.71 -9.56 22.22
CA ARG A 30 7.64 -10.49 22.57
C ARG A 30 6.47 -10.34 21.60
N PRO A 31 5.73 -11.42 21.29
CA PRO A 31 4.53 -11.33 20.48
C PRO A 31 3.48 -10.45 21.17
N SER A 32 2.80 -9.63 20.36
CA SER A 32 1.61 -8.88 20.75
C SER A 32 0.39 -9.44 20.03
N LYS A 33 -0.75 -9.37 20.70
CA LYS A 33 -2.00 -9.82 20.11
C LYS A 33 -2.49 -8.79 19.10
N VAL A 34 -2.53 -9.17 17.82
CA VAL A 34 -3.12 -8.37 16.74
C VAL A 34 -4.48 -8.96 16.35
N ARG A 35 -5.31 -8.17 15.67
CA ARG A 35 -6.67 -8.53 15.28
C ARG A 35 -6.91 -8.24 13.81
N LEU A 36 -7.78 -9.02 13.18
CA LEU A 36 -8.23 -8.80 11.81
C LEU A 36 -9.09 -7.53 11.73
N ILE A 37 -8.71 -6.61 10.85
CA ILE A 37 -9.47 -5.39 10.57
C ILE A 37 -10.00 -5.35 9.12
N GLN A 38 -9.23 -5.90 8.19
CA GLN A 38 -9.44 -5.78 6.76
C GLN A 38 -8.83 -7.00 6.06
N VAL A 39 -9.46 -7.43 4.97
CA VAL A 39 -8.92 -8.39 4.01
C VAL A 39 -9.02 -7.78 2.63
N ASP A 40 -7.87 -7.56 2.00
CA ASP A 40 -7.82 -7.12 0.60
C ASP A 40 -7.74 -8.32 -0.33
N PHE A 41 -8.36 -8.18 -1.48
CA PHE A 41 -8.25 -9.14 -2.56
C PHE A 41 -8.07 -8.42 -3.89
N ALA A 42 -7.44 -9.12 -4.82
CA ALA A 42 -7.29 -8.69 -6.19
C ALA A 42 -7.53 -9.89 -7.10
N VAL A 43 -8.33 -9.70 -8.15
CA VAL A 43 -8.66 -10.74 -9.12
C VAL A 43 -8.28 -10.25 -10.51
N VAL A 44 -7.65 -11.11 -11.31
CA VAL A 44 -7.36 -10.81 -12.71
C VAL A 44 -8.66 -10.83 -13.50
N ASP A 45 -8.94 -9.77 -14.25
CA ASP A 45 -10.12 -9.66 -15.12
C ASP A 45 -9.77 -8.85 -16.37
N GLU A 46 -9.98 -9.40 -17.55
CA GLU A 46 -9.64 -8.75 -18.82
C GLU A 46 -10.61 -7.61 -19.18
N ARG A 47 -11.78 -7.56 -18.55
CA ARG A 47 -12.73 -6.45 -18.70
C ARG A 47 -12.28 -5.21 -17.93
N SER A 48 -11.36 -5.37 -16.98
CA SER A 48 -10.78 -4.26 -16.23
C SER A 48 -9.77 -3.52 -17.10
N PRO A 49 -9.84 -2.18 -17.22
CA PRO A 49 -8.84 -1.38 -17.93
C PRO A 49 -7.41 -1.49 -17.38
N ILE A 50 -7.26 -1.94 -16.12
CA ILE A 50 -5.95 -2.21 -15.51
C ILE A 50 -5.62 -3.71 -15.45
N GLY A 51 -6.51 -4.58 -15.93
CA GLY A 51 -6.37 -6.05 -15.89
C GLY A 51 -6.62 -6.67 -14.51
N TRP A 52 -7.03 -5.86 -13.53
CA TRP A 52 -7.25 -6.25 -12.14
C TRP A 52 -8.53 -5.63 -11.58
N VAL A 53 -9.22 -6.38 -10.73
CA VAL A 53 -10.31 -5.89 -9.88
C VAL A 53 -9.86 -6.02 -8.43
N PHE A 54 -9.70 -4.89 -7.76
CA PHE A 54 -9.41 -4.81 -6.33
C PHE A 54 -10.72 -4.78 -5.54
N GLY A 55 -10.66 -5.30 -4.33
CA GLY A 55 -11.69 -5.08 -3.33
C GLY A 55 -11.15 -5.28 -1.93
N SER A 56 -11.90 -4.76 -0.98
CA SER A 56 -11.57 -4.87 0.44
C SER A 56 -12.81 -5.31 1.19
N TYR A 57 -12.64 -6.29 2.06
CA TYR A 57 -13.56 -6.58 3.14
C TYR A 57 -13.09 -5.88 4.41
N MET A 58 -14.03 -5.37 5.20
CA MET A 58 -13.78 -4.92 6.56
C MET A 58 -14.42 -5.88 7.55
N TYR A 59 -13.78 -6.04 8.71
CA TYR A 59 -14.41 -6.76 9.80
C TYR A 59 -15.54 -5.93 10.42
N ASP A 60 -16.78 -6.39 10.25
CA ASP A 60 -18.01 -5.74 10.71
C ASP A 60 -18.49 -6.38 12.02
N CYS A 61 -18.36 -5.63 13.12
CA CYS A 61 -18.82 -6.13 14.42
C CYS A 61 -20.33 -5.97 14.67
N GLU A 62 -21.07 -5.36 13.73
CA GLU A 62 -22.54 -5.31 13.76
C GLU A 62 -23.17 -6.56 13.13
N VAL A 63 -22.40 -7.33 12.36
CA VAL A 63 -22.85 -8.64 11.87
C VAL A 63 -22.76 -9.64 13.01
N ASP A 64 -23.92 -10.18 13.41
CA ASP A 64 -24.01 -11.23 14.41
C ASP A 64 -23.97 -12.60 13.73
N ASP A 65 -22.78 -13.19 13.71
CA ASP A 65 -22.55 -14.54 13.19
C ASP A 65 -21.56 -15.27 14.09
N GLU A 66 -21.76 -16.55 14.41
CA GLU A 66 -20.82 -17.28 15.27
C GLU A 66 -19.45 -17.47 14.60
N GLU A 67 -19.43 -17.60 13.26
CA GLU A 67 -18.22 -17.73 12.48
C GLU A 67 -17.63 -16.35 12.19
N ALA A 68 -16.41 -16.12 12.68
CA ALA A 68 -15.78 -14.82 12.63
C ALA A 68 -15.47 -14.37 11.18
N TRP A 69 -15.28 -15.31 10.26
CA TRP A 69 -15.07 -15.01 8.84
C TRP A 69 -16.33 -14.50 8.13
N ASN A 70 -17.52 -14.92 8.58
CA ASN A 70 -18.80 -14.46 8.03
C ASN A 70 -19.12 -13.00 8.43
N ARG A 71 -18.37 -12.45 9.39
CA ARG A 71 -18.46 -11.04 9.80
C ARG A 71 -17.66 -10.08 8.91
N LEU A 72 -17.17 -10.55 7.77
CA LEU A 72 -16.51 -9.71 6.77
C LEU A 72 -17.56 -9.05 5.86
N SER A 73 -17.65 -7.72 5.90
CA SER A 73 -18.50 -6.94 5.00
C SER A 73 -17.68 -6.34 3.87
N LEU A 74 -18.15 -6.49 2.63
CA LEU A 74 -17.52 -5.87 1.46
C LEU A 74 -17.59 -4.35 1.58
N VAL A 75 -16.44 -3.68 1.49
CA VAL A 75 -16.33 -2.21 1.46
C VAL A 75 -16.59 -1.67 0.08
N GLY A 76 -16.00 -2.29 -0.94
CA GLY A 76 -16.14 -1.86 -2.31
C GLY A 76 -15.23 -2.62 -3.27
N LEU A 77 -15.34 -2.24 -4.54
CA LEU A 77 -14.56 -2.76 -5.65
C LEU A 77 -13.93 -1.60 -6.43
N GLN A 78 -12.78 -1.85 -7.06
CA GLN A 78 -12.13 -0.94 -7.98
C GLN A 78 -11.54 -1.72 -9.16
N TRP A 79 -11.89 -1.37 -10.38
CA TRP A 79 -11.37 -2.01 -11.61
C TRP A 79 -10.68 -1.03 -12.54
N GLY A 80 -10.55 0.22 -12.13
CA GLY A 80 -9.80 1.25 -12.83
C GLY A 80 -9.55 2.40 -11.88
N ASN A 81 -8.91 3.45 -12.35
CA ASN A 81 -8.39 4.52 -11.52
C ASN A 81 -9.03 5.87 -11.82
N ASP A 82 -10.02 5.90 -12.71
CA ASP A 82 -10.86 7.05 -13.04
C ASP A 82 -10.01 8.29 -13.36
N SER A 83 -9.02 8.15 -14.26
CA SER A 83 -8.07 9.23 -14.58
C SER A 83 -8.74 10.51 -15.08
N TRP A 84 -9.94 10.40 -15.64
CA TRP A 84 -10.78 11.51 -16.06
C TRP A 84 -11.29 12.37 -14.89
N LEU A 85 -11.45 11.81 -13.67
CA LEU A 85 -11.97 12.53 -12.50
C LEU A 85 -10.84 13.29 -11.79
N THR A 86 -10.48 14.43 -12.37
CA THR A 86 -9.48 15.36 -11.82
C THR A 86 -10.01 16.09 -10.59
N GLN A 87 -9.12 16.72 -9.81
CA GLN A 87 -9.55 17.57 -8.69
C GLN A 87 -10.41 18.75 -9.18
N ALA A 88 -10.09 19.33 -10.33
CA ALA A 88 -10.85 20.46 -10.89
C ALA A 88 -12.30 20.03 -11.18
N LEU A 89 -12.48 18.86 -11.81
CA LEU A 89 -13.81 18.32 -12.10
C LEU A 89 -14.58 17.95 -10.83
N HIS A 90 -13.91 17.32 -9.87
CA HIS A 90 -14.52 17.01 -8.56
C HIS A 90 -14.97 18.27 -7.80
N ASN A 91 -14.20 19.37 -7.91
CA ASN A 91 -14.56 20.65 -7.28
C ASN A 91 -15.70 21.36 -8.00
N SER A 92 -15.77 21.26 -9.33
CA SER A 92 -16.83 21.90 -10.11
C SER A 92 -18.17 21.19 -9.98
N ASP A 93 -18.14 19.88 -9.74
CA ASP A 93 -19.33 19.05 -9.58
C ASP A 93 -19.07 17.96 -8.51
N PRO A 94 -19.51 18.18 -7.26
CA PRO A 94 -19.32 17.22 -6.16
C PRO A 94 -20.17 15.94 -6.31
N ASP A 95 -21.16 15.94 -7.20
CA ASP A 95 -22.00 14.77 -7.48
C ASP A 95 -21.33 13.82 -8.47
N LEU A 96 -20.30 14.25 -9.21
CA LEU A 96 -19.48 13.36 -10.01
C LEU A 96 -18.85 12.27 -9.14
N LYS A 97 -19.20 11.02 -9.46
CA LYS A 97 -18.63 9.83 -8.82
C LYS A 97 -17.69 9.10 -9.79
N PRO A 98 -16.69 8.38 -9.25
CA PRO A 98 -15.89 7.46 -10.05
C PRO A 98 -16.78 6.43 -10.75
N ARG A 99 -16.41 6.05 -11.97
CA ARG A 99 -17.09 5.06 -12.81
C ARG A 99 -16.40 3.70 -12.77
N GLU A 100 -15.15 3.66 -12.35
CA GLU A 100 -14.32 2.45 -12.25
C GLU A 100 -14.13 1.99 -10.79
N SER A 101 -15.00 2.48 -9.90
CA SER A 101 -15.10 2.08 -8.50
C SER A 101 -16.56 1.93 -8.09
N TRP A 102 -16.80 0.99 -7.18
CA TRP A 102 -18.08 0.84 -6.50
C TRP A 102 -17.84 0.76 -4.99
N ILE A 103 -18.62 1.51 -4.22
CA ILE A 103 -18.57 1.48 -2.75
C ILE A 103 -19.89 0.89 -2.26
N ASN A 104 -19.82 -0.05 -1.32
CA ASN A 104 -20.99 -0.60 -0.68
C ASN A 104 -21.70 0.50 0.13
N PRO A 105 -22.99 0.80 -0.15
CA PRO A 105 -23.74 1.81 0.60
C PRO A 105 -23.78 1.58 2.11
N LYS A 106 -23.78 0.32 2.56
CA LYS A 106 -23.71 -0.02 3.99
C LYS A 106 -22.37 0.42 4.58
N ALA A 107 -21.26 0.16 3.88
CA ALA A 107 -19.93 0.57 4.32
C ALA A 107 -19.85 2.11 4.37
N GLU A 108 -20.33 2.81 3.35
CA GLU A 108 -20.33 4.28 3.34
C GLU A 108 -21.16 4.88 4.48
N LYS A 109 -22.35 4.33 4.76
CA LYS A 109 -23.16 4.73 5.91
C LYS A 109 -22.40 4.53 7.23
N TRP A 110 -21.72 3.40 7.37
CA TRP A 110 -20.93 3.10 8.57
C TRP A 110 -19.73 4.06 8.73
N ARG A 111 -18.99 4.33 7.64
CA ARG A 111 -17.90 5.32 7.63
C ARG A 111 -18.39 6.69 8.07
N ALA A 112 -19.56 7.11 7.60
CA ALA A 112 -20.17 8.39 7.97
C ALA A 112 -20.69 8.40 9.42
N SER A 113 -21.08 7.25 9.98
CA SER A 113 -21.58 7.17 11.36
C SER A 113 -20.49 7.09 12.42
N VAL A 114 -19.29 6.60 12.09
CA VAL A 114 -18.18 6.58 13.04
C VAL A 114 -17.56 7.97 13.17
N ALA A 115 -17.27 8.40 14.40
CA ALA A 115 -16.61 9.68 14.69
C ALA A 115 -15.12 9.67 14.29
N GLY A 116 -14.83 9.44 13.01
CA GLY A 116 -13.50 9.37 12.43
C GLY A 116 -13.13 10.63 11.65
N SER A 117 -11.83 10.86 11.48
CA SER A 117 -11.28 11.95 10.66
C SER A 117 -11.19 11.61 9.16
N ARG A 118 -11.59 10.40 8.76
CA ARG A 118 -11.50 9.92 7.37
C ARG A 118 -12.68 10.46 6.56
N PRO A 119 -12.45 11.34 5.57
CA PRO A 119 -13.53 12.00 4.82
C PRO A 119 -14.18 11.12 3.75
N SER A 120 -13.47 10.09 3.27
CA SER A 120 -13.91 9.16 2.23
C SER A 120 -13.13 7.84 2.34
N TRP A 121 -13.55 6.80 1.60
CA TRP A 121 -12.74 5.58 1.48
C TRP A 121 -11.42 5.88 0.75
N GLY A 122 -11.47 6.36 -0.49
CA GLY A 122 -10.32 6.87 -1.22
C GLY A 122 -10.55 8.27 -1.79
N TRP A 123 -9.52 8.79 -2.45
CA TRP A 123 -9.51 10.17 -2.92
C TRP A 123 -10.52 10.42 -4.05
N ASN A 124 -11.27 11.52 -3.94
CA ASN A 124 -12.44 11.87 -4.78
C ASN A 124 -13.47 10.74 -4.92
N GLY A 125 -13.68 9.97 -3.85
CA GLY A 125 -14.70 8.93 -3.79
C GLY A 125 -14.30 7.60 -4.43
N ARG A 126 -13.05 7.44 -4.89
CA ARG A 126 -12.52 6.15 -5.34
C ARG A 126 -12.50 5.15 -4.20
N MET A 127 -12.51 3.86 -4.53
CA MET A 127 -12.46 2.82 -3.50
C MET A 127 -11.04 2.67 -2.94
N ASN A 128 -10.96 2.49 -1.62
CA ASN A 128 -9.74 2.17 -0.89
C ASN A 128 -10.13 1.44 0.40
N GLY A 129 -9.21 0.67 0.98
CA GLY A 129 -9.51 -0.08 2.20
C GLY A 129 -9.55 0.79 3.46
N PRO A 130 -10.24 0.33 4.53
CA PRO A 130 -10.30 0.98 5.83
C PRO A 130 -8.96 1.35 6.50
N ALA A 131 -7.93 0.53 6.33
CA ALA A 131 -6.61 0.71 6.92
C ALA A 131 -5.66 1.55 6.03
N ASP A 132 -6.07 1.84 4.80
CA ASP A 132 -5.23 2.49 3.80
C ASP A 132 -5.19 4.02 3.97
N ASN A 133 -4.39 4.69 3.15
CA ASN A 133 -4.34 6.15 3.17
C ASN A 133 -5.42 6.73 2.23
N PHE A 134 -6.41 7.45 2.78
CA PHE A 134 -7.56 7.97 2.02
C PHE A 134 -7.19 9.01 0.95
N ILE A 135 -5.98 9.56 0.95
CA ILE A 135 -5.48 10.42 -0.14
C ILE A 135 -5.11 9.61 -1.40
N SER A 136 -5.21 8.28 -1.35
CA SER A 136 -4.96 7.34 -2.44
C SER A 136 -6.23 6.55 -2.77
N ALA A 137 -6.10 5.57 -3.66
CA ALA A 137 -7.07 4.53 -4.00
C ALA A 137 -6.35 3.18 -4.10
N CYS A 138 -7.06 2.04 -4.08
CA CYS A 138 -6.41 0.73 -4.20
C CYS A 138 -5.54 0.66 -5.47
N ALA A 139 -6.10 0.97 -6.64
CA ALA A 139 -5.35 0.94 -7.89
C ALA A 139 -4.20 1.97 -7.90
N SER A 140 -4.41 3.15 -7.31
CA SER A 140 -3.39 4.21 -7.22
C SER A 140 -2.18 3.77 -6.38
N CYS A 141 -2.43 3.22 -5.19
CA CYS A 141 -1.41 2.72 -4.27
C CYS A 141 -0.71 1.48 -4.83
N HIS A 142 -1.46 0.54 -5.39
CA HIS A 142 -0.88 -0.74 -5.82
C HIS A 142 -0.19 -0.64 -7.19
N SER A 143 -0.61 0.26 -8.08
CA SER A 143 0.05 0.43 -9.40
C SER A 143 1.53 0.80 -9.29
N THR A 144 1.96 1.36 -8.15
CA THR A 144 3.36 1.70 -7.85
C THR A 144 4.25 0.49 -7.58
N ALA A 145 3.65 -0.70 -7.45
CA ALA A 145 4.34 -1.91 -7.07
C ALA A 145 5.38 -2.31 -8.13
N THR A 146 6.66 -2.21 -7.80
CA THR A 146 7.79 -2.49 -8.70
C THR A 146 8.95 -3.17 -7.97
N ARG A 147 9.85 -3.83 -8.72
CA ARG A 147 11.03 -4.51 -8.18
C ARG A 147 12.02 -3.54 -7.54
N ASP A 148 12.33 -2.46 -8.25
CA ASP A 148 13.17 -1.36 -7.80
C ASP A 148 12.35 -0.07 -7.98
N PRO A 149 11.72 0.51 -6.94
CA PRO A 149 11.05 1.80 -7.11
C PRO A 149 12.08 2.79 -7.62
N VAL A 150 11.81 3.38 -8.80
CA VAL A 150 12.82 4.17 -9.50
C VAL A 150 13.15 5.40 -8.65
N TYR A 151 14.44 5.77 -8.62
CA TYR A 151 14.98 6.96 -7.97
C TYR A 151 15.57 7.83 -9.07
N ILE A 152 15.05 9.03 -9.29
CA ILE A 152 15.61 9.97 -10.26
C ILE A 152 15.81 11.30 -9.56
N GLY A 153 17.06 11.76 -9.55
CA GLY A 153 17.49 13.01 -8.94
C GLY A 153 17.77 12.93 -7.44
N THR A 154 17.84 14.11 -6.81
CA THR A 154 18.13 14.33 -5.39
C THR A 154 16.92 14.09 -4.47
N SER A 155 15.73 13.86 -5.04
CA SER A 155 14.54 13.42 -4.30
C SER A 155 14.67 11.93 -3.95
N LYS A 156 14.57 11.61 -2.66
CA LYS A 156 14.69 10.24 -2.12
C LYS A 156 13.45 9.35 -2.39
N THR A 157 12.59 9.67 -3.34
CA THR A 157 11.39 8.88 -3.70
C THR A 157 10.85 9.37 -5.04
N LEU A 158 10.90 8.57 -6.13
CA LEU A 158 10.03 8.87 -7.28
C LEU A 158 8.65 8.27 -7.14
N VAL A 159 8.56 7.13 -6.45
CA VAL A 159 7.32 6.40 -6.32
C VAL A 159 7.09 6.13 -4.85
N ALA A 160 6.47 7.10 -4.18
CA ALA A 160 5.81 6.81 -2.93
C ALA A 160 4.60 5.92 -3.24
N ASN A 161 4.22 5.00 -2.35
CA ASN A 161 2.98 4.22 -2.54
C ASN A 161 1.71 5.06 -2.32
N ALA A 162 1.84 6.39 -2.34
CA ALA A 162 0.75 7.33 -2.20
C ALA A 162 1.03 8.56 -3.08
N PRO A 163 -0.02 9.19 -3.62
CA PRO A 163 0.11 10.46 -4.32
C PRO A 163 0.75 11.53 -3.42
N PRO A 164 1.45 12.55 -4.00
CA PRO A 164 2.09 13.63 -3.26
C PRO A 164 1.05 14.64 -2.75
N LEU A 165 0.17 14.18 -1.87
CA LEU A 165 -0.89 14.97 -1.23
C LEU A 165 -0.60 15.14 0.26
N LYS A 166 -0.93 16.33 0.78
CA LYS A 166 -0.91 16.66 2.20
C LYS A 166 -2.31 17.03 2.65
N THR A 167 -2.71 16.55 3.83
CA THR A 167 -4.01 16.90 4.42
C THR A 167 -3.79 17.68 5.71
N ARG A 168 -4.38 18.88 5.81
CA ARG A 168 -4.35 19.72 7.02
C ARG A 168 -5.72 20.36 7.24
N GLY A 169 -6.29 20.18 8.43
CA GLY A 169 -7.60 20.77 8.77
C GLY A 169 -8.72 20.33 7.84
N GLY A 170 -8.73 19.06 7.42
CA GLY A 170 -9.73 18.52 6.49
C GLY A 170 -9.54 18.92 5.02
N LYS A 171 -8.53 19.76 4.70
CA LYS A 171 -8.22 20.15 3.32
C LYS A 171 -7.05 19.33 2.79
N THR A 172 -7.23 18.71 1.63
CA THR A 172 -6.20 17.96 0.91
C THR A 172 -5.69 18.78 -0.27
N GLN A 173 -4.36 18.90 -0.41
CA GLN A 173 -3.70 19.66 -1.46
C GLN A 173 -2.40 18.97 -1.92
N PRO A 174 -1.89 19.24 -3.12
CA PRO A 174 -0.59 18.73 -3.55
C PRO A 174 0.52 19.29 -2.68
N THR A 175 1.55 18.48 -2.43
CA THR A 175 2.73 18.91 -1.66
C THR A 175 3.39 20.12 -2.31
N ASP A 176 3.54 20.08 -3.64
CA ASP A 176 4.24 21.07 -4.45
C ASP A 176 3.30 21.96 -5.28
N GLY A 177 2.00 21.95 -4.96
CA GLY A 177 0.97 22.73 -5.66
C GLY A 177 0.57 22.23 -7.06
N ASN A 178 1.20 21.17 -7.57
CA ASN A 178 0.91 20.60 -8.89
C ASN A 178 -0.11 19.45 -8.81
N TRP A 179 -1.33 19.67 -9.32
CA TRP A 179 -2.38 18.65 -9.38
C TRP A 179 -2.15 17.61 -10.49
N ASP A 180 -1.47 17.96 -11.57
CA ASP A 180 -1.21 17.02 -12.67
C ASP A 180 -0.26 15.91 -12.19
N ALA A 181 0.76 16.28 -11.41
CA ALA A 181 1.65 15.33 -10.74
C ALA A 181 0.92 14.40 -9.74
N VAL A 182 -0.22 14.83 -9.18
CA VAL A 182 -1.09 13.97 -8.37
C VAL A 182 -1.87 13.02 -9.28
N MET A 183 -2.46 13.53 -10.36
CA MET A 183 -3.29 12.75 -11.30
C MET A 183 -2.52 11.64 -12.03
N VAL A 184 -1.20 11.77 -12.13
CA VAL A 184 -0.27 10.69 -12.51
C VAL A 184 -0.59 9.41 -11.72
N TYR A 185 -0.75 9.48 -10.40
CA TYR A 185 -1.08 8.32 -9.56
C TYR A 185 -2.50 7.76 -9.77
N PHE A 186 -3.36 8.49 -10.47
CA PHE A 186 -4.73 8.10 -10.79
C PHE A 186 -4.89 7.66 -12.25
N ARG A 187 -3.80 7.42 -12.99
CA ARG A 187 -3.87 6.81 -14.32
C ARG A 187 -4.15 5.30 -14.24
N ASN A 188 -4.71 4.76 -15.32
CA ASN A 188 -4.78 3.32 -15.51
C ASN A 188 -3.40 2.81 -15.96
N VAL A 189 -2.79 1.94 -15.14
CA VAL A 189 -1.54 1.25 -15.47
C VAL A 189 -1.91 -0.20 -15.81
N PRO A 190 -1.71 -0.68 -17.04
CA PRO A 190 -2.07 -2.06 -17.38
C PRO A 190 -1.27 -3.08 -16.56
N ARG A 191 -1.85 -4.26 -16.34
CA ARG A 191 -1.16 -5.40 -15.69
C ARG A 191 0.22 -5.65 -16.30
N GLY A 192 1.20 -5.95 -15.45
CA GLY A 192 2.59 -6.19 -15.85
C GLY A 192 3.37 -4.95 -16.33
N VAL A 193 2.73 -3.78 -16.47
CA VAL A 193 3.40 -2.53 -16.81
C VAL A 193 3.95 -1.88 -15.54
N PRO A 194 5.22 -1.45 -15.50
CA PRO A 194 5.75 -0.69 -14.38
C PRO A 194 5.07 0.68 -14.29
N PHE A 195 4.88 1.20 -13.08
CA PHE A 195 4.31 2.54 -12.89
C PHE A 195 5.03 3.59 -13.75
N ASP A 196 6.34 3.69 -13.63
CA ASP A 196 7.17 4.71 -14.30
C ASP A 196 7.34 4.52 -15.81
N GLN A 197 6.72 3.51 -16.43
CA GLN A 197 6.79 3.32 -17.88
C GLN A 197 6.25 4.54 -18.61
N GLY A 198 7.10 5.20 -19.41
CA GLY A 198 6.73 6.36 -20.19
C GLY A 198 6.71 7.67 -19.41
N LEU A 199 7.03 7.69 -18.12
CA LEU A 199 7.06 8.93 -17.34
C LEU A 199 8.42 9.62 -17.43
N ASP A 200 8.41 10.94 -17.62
CA ASP A 200 9.61 11.76 -17.41
C ASP A 200 9.80 12.01 -15.91
N PRO A 201 10.92 11.57 -15.32
CA PRO A 201 11.19 11.82 -13.91
C PRO A 201 11.42 13.28 -13.54
N SER A 202 11.86 14.10 -14.50
CA SER A 202 12.15 15.51 -14.29
C SER A 202 10.88 16.36 -14.42
N ASP A 203 9.85 15.79 -15.05
CA ASP A 203 8.54 16.39 -15.22
C ASP A 203 7.47 15.30 -15.28
N LEU A 204 6.86 15.00 -14.12
CA LEU A 204 5.83 13.97 -14.03
C LEU A 204 4.59 14.24 -14.89
N THR A 205 4.42 15.47 -15.41
CA THR A 205 3.32 15.79 -16.33
C THR A 205 3.59 15.32 -17.76
N ARG A 206 4.85 14.99 -18.09
CA ARG A 206 5.24 14.42 -19.37
C ARG A 206 5.15 12.90 -19.35
N TYR A 207 4.22 12.37 -20.13
CA TYR A 207 3.98 10.94 -20.31
C TYR A 207 3.99 10.56 -21.79
N ASP A 208 4.93 9.72 -22.20
CA ASP A 208 4.96 9.07 -23.52
C ASP A 208 5.46 7.62 -23.36
N PRO A 209 4.55 6.62 -23.36
CA PRO A 209 4.92 5.22 -23.21
C PRO A 209 5.66 4.65 -24.43
N SER A 210 5.64 5.36 -25.57
CA SER A 210 6.33 4.97 -26.80
C SER A 210 7.76 5.51 -26.90
N ASP A 211 8.12 6.53 -26.10
CA ASP A 211 9.48 7.07 -26.08
C ASP A 211 10.43 6.06 -25.40
N PRO A 212 11.40 5.49 -26.14
CA PRO A 212 12.35 4.54 -25.56
C PRO A 212 13.25 5.16 -24.49
N LYS A 213 13.39 6.50 -24.47
CA LYS A 213 14.14 7.22 -23.42
C LYS A 213 13.38 7.27 -22.10
N LEU A 214 12.06 7.13 -22.14
CA LEU A 214 11.17 7.10 -20.98
C LEU A 214 10.77 5.67 -20.60
N ALA A 215 11.38 4.66 -21.22
CA ALA A 215 11.15 3.27 -20.85
C ALA A 215 11.56 3.00 -19.39
N SER A 216 10.69 2.31 -18.65
CA SER A 216 10.95 1.97 -17.25
C SER A 216 12.20 1.10 -17.14
N ARG A 217 13.02 1.41 -16.14
CA ARG A 217 14.20 0.60 -15.78
C ARG A 217 13.88 -0.47 -14.74
N THR A 218 12.66 -0.46 -14.22
CA THR A 218 12.22 -1.42 -13.22
C THR A 218 11.27 -2.45 -13.83
N LYS A 219 10.90 -3.44 -13.03
CA LYS A 219 9.92 -4.45 -13.40
C LYS A 219 8.68 -4.25 -12.55
N SER A 220 7.51 -4.39 -13.16
CA SER A 220 6.25 -4.39 -12.43
C SER A 220 6.23 -5.55 -11.43
N ALA A 221 5.71 -5.28 -10.23
CA ALA A 221 5.30 -6.32 -9.28
C ALA A 221 3.83 -6.71 -9.49
N ASP A 222 3.24 -6.26 -10.61
CA ASP A 222 1.85 -6.50 -11.00
C ASP A 222 0.87 -6.22 -9.86
N TYR A 223 0.89 -4.98 -9.39
CA TYR A 223 0.07 -4.49 -8.28
C TYR A 223 0.35 -5.14 -6.89
N SER A 224 1.33 -6.02 -6.75
CA SER A 224 1.66 -6.65 -5.46
C SER A 224 2.70 -5.85 -4.65
N LEU A 225 2.23 -5.02 -3.73
CA LEU A 225 3.09 -4.31 -2.77
C LEU A 225 3.84 -5.27 -1.83
N GLN A 226 3.26 -6.42 -1.53
CA GLN A 226 3.89 -7.49 -0.74
C GLN A 226 5.06 -8.11 -1.51
N LEU A 227 4.92 -8.32 -2.82
CA LEU A 227 6.01 -8.80 -3.66
C LEU A 227 7.14 -7.75 -3.78
N GLN A 228 6.79 -6.47 -3.94
CA GLN A 228 7.77 -5.38 -3.86
C GLN A 228 8.54 -5.41 -2.53
N ALA A 229 7.84 -5.49 -1.40
CA ALA A 229 8.47 -5.56 -0.08
C ALA A 229 9.35 -6.81 0.09
N GLY A 230 8.90 -7.95 -0.43
CA GLY A 230 9.65 -9.20 -0.47
C GLY A 230 10.93 -9.09 -1.29
N TRP A 231 10.86 -8.49 -2.49
CA TRP A 231 12.04 -8.21 -3.30
C TRP A 231 13.03 -7.28 -2.61
N ALA A 232 12.55 -6.17 -2.03
CA ALA A 232 13.41 -5.25 -1.29
C ALA A 232 14.13 -5.97 -0.14
N SER A 233 13.40 -6.80 0.63
CA SER A 233 13.94 -7.59 1.73
C SER A 233 15.00 -8.59 1.26
N PHE A 234 14.73 -9.30 0.15
CA PHE A 234 15.66 -10.26 -0.42
C PHE A 234 16.95 -9.60 -0.93
N HIS A 235 16.85 -8.46 -1.62
CA HIS A 235 18.03 -7.73 -2.09
C HIS A 235 18.88 -7.22 -0.93
N LEU A 236 18.25 -6.75 0.15
CA LEU A 236 18.95 -6.33 1.35
C LEU A 236 19.65 -7.49 2.05
N TRP A 237 18.97 -8.62 2.23
CA TRP A 237 19.57 -9.85 2.76
C TRP A 237 20.78 -10.27 1.91
N LYS A 238 20.64 -10.27 0.57
CA LYS A 238 21.73 -10.64 -0.35
C LYS A 238 22.92 -9.66 -0.24
N LYS A 239 22.69 -8.37 -0.02
CA LYS A 239 23.77 -7.39 0.18
C LYS A 239 24.54 -7.68 1.48
N ASN A 240 23.82 -8.00 2.55
CA ASN A 240 24.40 -8.23 3.88
C ASN A 240 25.15 -9.56 3.96
N ASN A 241 24.73 -10.57 3.19
CA ASN A 241 25.28 -11.92 3.21
C ASN A 241 26.28 -12.23 2.09
N ARG A 242 26.70 -11.22 1.31
CA ARG A 242 27.82 -11.38 0.36
C ARG A 242 29.17 -11.29 1.06
N SER A 243 30.06 -12.21 0.70
CA SER A 243 31.48 -12.18 1.08
C SER A 243 32.18 -10.92 0.57
N TRP A 244 33.33 -10.58 1.17
CA TRP A 244 34.14 -9.44 0.76
C TRP A 244 34.57 -9.53 -0.73
N ALA A 245 34.85 -10.74 -1.23
CA ALA A 245 35.21 -10.98 -2.63
C ALA A 245 34.02 -10.75 -3.59
N GLU A 246 32.81 -11.17 -3.21
CA GLU A 246 31.60 -10.94 -3.99
C GLU A 246 31.14 -9.47 -3.99
N ARG A 247 31.53 -8.70 -2.97
CA ARG A 247 31.29 -7.24 -2.91
C ARG A 247 32.15 -6.47 -3.90
N LEU A 248 33.37 -6.94 -4.20
CA LEU A 248 34.27 -6.33 -5.20
C LEU A 248 33.84 -6.62 -6.65
N LEU A 249 33.31 -7.81 -6.91
CA LEU A 249 32.90 -8.25 -8.26
C LEU A 249 31.48 -7.80 -8.66
N CYS A 250 30.66 -7.35 -7.71
CA CYS A 250 29.33 -6.82 -7.96
C CYS A 250 29.22 -5.38 -7.47
N ALA A 251 29.60 -4.44 -8.32
CA ALA A 251 29.19 -3.05 -8.17
C ALA A 251 27.67 -2.92 -8.45
N SER A 252 26.81 -3.34 -7.52
CA SER A 252 25.38 -3.04 -7.61
C SER A 252 25.15 -1.59 -7.19
N LYS A 253 24.70 -0.77 -8.16
CA LYS A 253 24.45 0.68 -8.01
C LYS A 253 23.22 1.07 -7.18
N TYR A 254 22.52 0.13 -6.54
CA TYR A 254 21.26 0.44 -5.85
C TYR A 254 21.21 -0.12 -4.43
N ALA A 255 21.12 0.80 -3.47
CA ALA A 255 20.61 0.56 -2.14
C ALA A 255 19.24 1.22 -2.07
N VAL A 256 18.17 0.44 -2.18
CA VAL A 256 16.86 0.90 -1.72
C VAL A 256 17.00 1.05 -0.20
N GLY A 257 16.83 2.26 0.29
CA GLY A 257 16.75 2.54 1.72
C GLY A 257 15.45 1.98 2.30
N SER A 258 15.27 0.66 2.29
CA SER A 258 14.51 0.03 3.36
C SER A 258 15.46 -0.01 4.54
N ASP A 259 15.22 0.93 5.44
CA ASP A 259 15.93 1.20 6.68
C ASP A 259 15.76 0.00 7.65
N ALA A 260 16.20 -1.17 7.26
CA ALA A 260 16.09 -2.41 8.00
C ALA A 260 17.38 -3.22 7.81
N GLU A 261 18.50 -2.67 8.26
CA GLU A 261 19.55 -3.54 8.79
C GLU A 261 18.90 -4.37 9.90
N LEU A 262 18.39 -5.55 9.55
CA LEU A 262 17.98 -6.54 10.51
C LEU A 262 19.26 -7.22 10.96
N ASP A 263 19.59 -7.02 12.23
CA ASP A 263 20.65 -7.76 12.91
C ASP A 263 20.37 -9.28 12.72
N PRO A 264 21.34 -10.10 12.32
CA PRO A 264 21.20 -11.56 12.32
C PRO A 264 20.62 -12.13 13.62
N ALA A 265 20.88 -11.49 14.77
CA ALA A 265 20.28 -11.82 16.05
C ALA A 265 18.75 -11.62 16.07
N ASP A 266 18.23 -10.56 15.43
CA ASP A 266 16.79 -10.28 15.32
C ASP A 266 16.05 -11.33 14.49
N VAL A 267 16.71 -11.88 13.46
CA VAL A 267 16.14 -12.95 12.61
C VAL A 267 16.03 -14.26 13.38
N SER A 268 17.07 -14.65 14.11
CA SER A 268 17.07 -15.85 14.96
C SER A 268 16.03 -15.75 16.10
N GLN A 269 15.93 -14.57 16.71
CA GLN A 269 14.90 -14.29 17.71
C GLN A 269 13.49 -14.41 17.11
N ARG A 270 13.26 -13.92 15.89
CA ARG A 270 11.97 -14.02 15.20
C ARG A 270 11.55 -15.47 14.96
N ASP A 271 12.44 -16.32 14.48
CA ASP A 271 12.13 -17.72 14.22
C ASP A 271 11.83 -18.48 15.52
N THR A 272 12.58 -18.18 16.58
CA THR A 272 12.32 -18.71 17.92
C THR A 272 10.94 -18.30 18.45
N LEU A 273 10.59 -17.01 18.33
CA LEU A 273 9.29 -16.50 18.78
C LEU A 273 8.12 -17.06 17.95
N ARG A 274 8.32 -17.28 16.64
CA ARG A 274 7.33 -17.91 15.76
C ARG A 274 7.09 -19.38 16.13
N GLN A 275 8.15 -20.12 16.44
CA GLN A 275 8.04 -21.51 16.91
C GLN A 275 7.36 -21.59 18.28
N GLN A 276 7.66 -20.66 19.19
CA GLN A 276 7.02 -20.58 20.50
C GLN A 276 5.52 -20.24 20.42
N SER A 277 5.10 -19.34 19.53
CA SER A 277 3.68 -19.03 19.34
C SER A 277 2.91 -20.19 18.71
N GLN A 278 3.52 -20.92 17.77
CA GLN A 278 2.93 -22.13 17.18
C GLN A 278 2.79 -23.26 18.21
N ALA A 279 3.79 -23.46 19.07
CA ALA A 279 3.75 -24.44 20.15
C ALA A 279 2.73 -24.10 21.25
N GLY A 280 2.49 -22.82 21.51
CA GLY A 280 1.47 -22.35 22.47
C GLY A 280 0.03 -22.60 22.00
N ASN A 281 -0.21 -22.55 20.68
CA ASN A 281 -1.53 -22.84 20.10
C ASN A 281 -1.83 -24.34 20.00
N GLN A 282 -0.81 -25.20 19.86
CA GLN A 282 -1.00 -26.65 19.86
C GLN A 282 -1.37 -27.24 21.23
N LYS A 283 -1.09 -26.54 22.34
CA LYS A 283 -1.46 -26.98 23.70
C LYS A 283 -2.88 -26.60 24.12
N LYS A 284 -3.68 -26.00 23.23
CA LYS A 284 -5.05 -25.52 23.51
C LYS A 284 -6.15 -26.27 22.73
N ASN A 285 -5.80 -27.35 22.05
CA ASN A 285 -6.76 -28.28 21.44
C ASN A 285 -6.74 -29.60 22.20
#